data_AF-A0A3A4X4J3-F1
#
_entry.id   AF-A0A3A4X4J3-F1
#
_cell.length_a   1.000
_cell.length_b   1.000
_cell.length_c   1.000
_cell.angle_alpha   90.00
_cell.angle_beta   90.00
_cell.angle_gamma   90.00
#
_symmetry.space_group_name_H-M   'P 1'
#
loop_
_entity.id
_entity.type
_entity.pdbx_description
1 polymer ?
#
loop_
_entity_poly.entity_id
_entity_poly.type
_entity_poly.pdbx_seq_one_letter_code
_entity_poly.pdbx_strand_id
1 'polypeptide(L)'
;MISFGMPLKARDGLPDIDDKDMYKHVAIVGGTGQGKTTKLLHLISKVNGAKIILDPNGALAEMVYAMHPDAIYVNKHNPVSLNPLTREHLSKSEMANELVEVLNTASRVTSKDQVEVSVLMAKIIRNAVRIGIKDLGGLSEFLEYEELRKKVNDKYWKAFDEKDSKGWYVNREQRESAKRISARLSMLVDDEHILPFIQGNNFFAVEQLVEKGKVVIFDFRGFDDFLTAFLGGLISIYVKSYYLHVATQESKPLFFFVDEVDLFFSSLFSRFLAEARKYNIGVIMSMHSYSQIPKDLESMIEANCYTKIILQDKHKAEVHIGQKSHLVLCDPPPEITPKNPPTFSFLRDDWCMI
;
A
#
# COMPACT_ATOMS: atom_id res chain seq x y z
N MET A 1 10.56 29.32 11.98
CA MET A 1 9.50 30.21 11.44
C MET A 1 9.65 30.17 9.92
N ILE A 2 8.63 29.72 9.19
CA ILE A 2 8.75 29.39 7.77
C ILE A 2 7.54 30.01 7.03
N SER A 3 7.75 30.58 5.85
CA SER A 3 6.81 31.49 5.17
C SER A 3 6.24 30.88 3.89
N PHE A 4 4.91 30.95 3.72
CA PHE A 4 4.19 30.46 2.53
C PHE A 4 3.31 31.52 1.88
N GLY A 5 2.97 31.24 0.61
CA GLY A 5 2.33 32.18 -0.31
C GLY A 5 0.86 32.50 0.00
N MET A 6 0.21 33.17 -0.95
CA MET A 6 -1.11 33.76 -0.73
C MET A 6 -2.20 32.71 -0.44
N PRO A 7 -2.96 32.85 0.66
CA PRO A 7 -4.07 31.94 0.97
C PRO A 7 -5.25 32.23 0.03
N LEU A 8 -5.77 31.17 -0.61
CA LEU A 8 -7.08 31.21 -1.25
C LEU A 8 -8.14 30.91 -0.20
N LYS A 9 -8.93 31.93 0.17
CA LYS A 9 -10.20 31.71 0.86
C LYS A 9 -11.14 31.00 -0.10
N ALA A 10 -11.77 29.90 0.32
CA ALA A 10 -12.92 29.38 -0.39
C ALA A 10 -13.97 30.50 -0.54
N ARG A 11 -14.39 30.73 -1.78
CA ARG A 11 -15.66 31.40 -2.08
C ARG A 11 -16.62 30.26 -2.43
N ASP A 12 -17.60 30.05 -1.58
CA ASP A 12 -18.75 29.17 -1.77
C ASP A 12 -18.45 27.81 -2.44
N GLY A 13 -17.76 26.92 -1.72
CA GLY A 13 -17.61 25.52 -2.12
C GLY A 13 -16.33 24.85 -1.64
N LEU A 14 -16.23 23.53 -1.88
CA LEU A 14 -14.95 22.83 -1.76
C LEU A 14 -13.98 23.39 -2.82
N PRO A 15 -12.78 23.83 -2.42
CA PRO A 15 -11.65 24.05 -3.31
C PRO A 15 -11.56 23.15 -4.53
N ASP A 16 -11.60 23.77 -5.70
CA ASP A 16 -11.29 23.06 -6.93
C ASP A 16 -9.79 22.83 -7.09
N ILE A 17 -9.43 21.69 -7.67
CA ILE A 17 -8.07 21.29 -8.00
C ILE A 17 -8.11 20.88 -9.46
N ASP A 18 -7.33 21.56 -10.29
CA ASP A 18 -7.15 21.20 -11.69
C ASP A 18 -6.73 19.73 -11.83
N ASP A 19 -7.34 18.98 -12.76
CA ASP A 19 -6.99 17.57 -13.03
C ASP A 19 -5.49 17.36 -13.26
N LYS A 20 -4.83 18.37 -13.85
CA LYS A 20 -3.38 18.39 -14.14
C LYS A 20 -2.49 18.56 -12.89
N ASP A 21 -3.05 18.99 -11.77
CA ASP A 21 -2.39 19.04 -10.46
C ASP A 21 -2.55 17.74 -9.66
N MET A 22 -3.55 16.90 -9.99
CA MET A 22 -3.72 15.57 -9.39
C MET A 22 -2.51 14.64 -9.64
N TYR A 23 -1.87 14.78 -10.82
CA TYR A 23 -0.61 14.10 -11.14
C TYR A 23 0.62 14.64 -10.39
N LYS A 24 0.49 15.74 -9.65
CA LYS A 24 1.56 16.30 -8.79
C LYS A 24 1.38 15.89 -7.32
N HIS A 25 0.50 14.93 -7.08
CA HIS A 25 0.13 14.37 -5.78
C HIS A 25 -0.60 15.35 -4.83
N VAL A 26 -1.56 14.82 -4.09
CA VAL A 26 -2.44 15.58 -3.21
C VAL A 26 -2.43 14.97 -1.83
N ALA A 27 -2.06 15.74 -0.81
CA ALA A 27 -2.18 15.36 0.59
C ALA A 27 -3.42 16.03 1.22
N ILE A 28 -4.24 15.25 1.92
CA ILE A 28 -5.41 15.71 2.67
C ILE A 28 -5.16 15.42 4.15
N VAL A 29 -5.22 16.45 4.98
CA VAL A 29 -4.98 16.36 6.42
C VAL A 29 -6.24 16.78 7.16
N GLY A 30 -6.72 15.96 8.09
CA GLY A 30 -7.89 16.28 8.90
C GLY A 30 -8.29 15.19 9.89
N GLY A 31 -8.83 15.59 11.03
CA GLY A 31 -9.37 14.67 12.03
C GLY A 31 -10.55 13.83 11.53
N THR A 32 -10.98 12.88 12.36
CA THR A 32 -12.23 12.13 12.15
C THR A 32 -13.41 13.10 12.06
N GLY A 33 -14.33 12.88 11.12
CA GLY A 33 -15.50 13.74 10.91
C GLY A 33 -15.23 15.07 10.18
N GLN A 34 -13.97 15.43 9.88
CA GLN A 34 -13.63 16.71 9.22
C GLN A 34 -13.80 16.70 7.69
N GLY A 35 -14.45 15.67 7.12
CA GLY A 35 -14.79 15.61 5.69
C GLY A 35 -13.74 15.01 4.75
N LYS A 36 -12.70 14.31 5.28
CA LYS A 36 -11.67 13.64 4.45
C LYS A 36 -12.28 12.74 3.38
N THR A 37 -13.13 11.80 3.78
CA THR A 37 -13.82 10.83 2.92
C THR A 37 -14.60 11.53 1.80
N THR A 38 -15.37 12.57 2.13
CA THR A 38 -16.13 13.36 1.14
C THR A 38 -15.22 14.12 0.18
N LYS A 39 -14.07 14.62 0.64
CA LYS A 39 -13.07 15.27 -0.24
C LYS A 39 -12.38 14.25 -1.16
N LEU A 40 -12.04 13.06 -0.67
CA LEU A 40 -11.55 11.95 -1.49
C LEU A 40 -12.56 11.57 -2.57
N LEU A 41 -13.82 11.35 -2.19
CA LEU A 41 -14.91 11.01 -3.12
C LEU A 41 -15.10 12.05 -4.22
N HIS A 42 -15.08 13.34 -3.87
CA HIS A 42 -15.14 14.44 -4.83
C HIS A 42 -13.96 14.40 -5.83
N LEU A 43 -12.75 14.09 -5.38
CA LEU A 43 -11.57 13.99 -6.26
C LEU A 43 -11.60 12.72 -7.13
N ILE A 44 -12.11 11.60 -6.59
CA ILE A 44 -12.38 10.36 -7.35
C ILE A 44 -13.33 10.64 -8.51
N SER A 45 -14.40 11.42 -8.29
CA SER A 45 -15.37 11.76 -9.33
C SER A 45 -14.86 12.68 -10.45
N LYS A 46 -13.73 13.37 -10.24
CA LYS A 46 -13.15 14.30 -11.21
C LYS A 46 -12.17 13.65 -12.17
N VAL A 47 -11.42 12.66 -11.70
CA VAL A 47 -10.33 12.08 -12.49
C VAL A 47 -10.80 10.94 -13.40
N ASN A 48 -10.34 10.97 -14.65
CA ASN A 48 -10.61 9.93 -15.65
C ASN A 48 -9.41 8.97 -15.78
N GLY A 49 -9.66 7.75 -16.25
CA GLY A 49 -8.67 6.67 -16.26
C GLY A 49 -8.75 5.77 -15.02
N ALA A 50 -7.75 4.90 -14.88
CA ALA A 50 -7.75 3.85 -13.88
C ALA A 50 -7.62 4.39 -12.46
N LYS A 51 -8.25 3.71 -11.51
CA LYS A 51 -8.29 4.10 -10.10
C LYS A 51 -8.03 2.89 -9.22
N ILE A 52 -7.15 3.04 -8.24
CA ILE A 52 -6.97 2.07 -7.16
C ILE A 52 -7.27 2.82 -5.87
N ILE A 53 -8.20 2.30 -5.05
CA ILE A 53 -8.63 2.91 -3.80
C ILE A 53 -8.27 1.97 -2.65
N LEU A 54 -7.54 2.47 -1.64
CA LEU A 54 -7.32 1.82 -0.35
C LEU A 54 -8.19 2.50 0.72
N ASP A 55 -8.98 1.71 1.44
CA ASP A 55 -9.81 2.18 2.54
C ASP A 55 -9.80 1.19 3.73
N PRO A 56 -9.16 1.56 4.86
CA PRO A 56 -9.17 0.77 6.09
C PRO A 56 -10.58 0.56 6.67
N ASN A 57 -11.44 1.57 6.54
CA ASN A 57 -12.70 1.68 7.27
C ASN A 57 -13.92 1.36 6.40
N GLY A 58 -13.73 1.15 5.09
CA GLY A 58 -14.73 0.77 4.09
C GLY A 58 -15.82 1.82 3.75
N ALA A 59 -15.84 2.96 4.44
CA ALA A 59 -16.81 4.03 4.20
C ALA A 59 -16.58 4.73 2.85
N LEU A 60 -15.32 4.99 2.48
CA LEU A 60 -14.99 5.48 1.14
C LEU A 60 -15.30 4.41 0.10
N ALA A 61 -14.95 3.15 0.37
CA ALA A 61 -15.15 2.02 -0.54
C ALA A 61 -16.62 1.87 -0.95
N GLU A 62 -17.56 1.90 0.00
CA GLU A 62 -19.00 1.85 -0.29
C GLU A 62 -19.48 3.05 -1.12
N MET A 63 -19.04 4.26 -0.79
CA MET A 63 -19.41 5.47 -1.53
C MET A 63 -18.88 5.45 -2.97
N VAL A 64 -17.64 4.97 -3.17
CA VAL A 64 -17.02 4.85 -4.51
C VAL A 64 -17.70 3.76 -5.33
N TYR A 65 -18.05 2.62 -4.73
CA TYR A 65 -18.77 1.55 -5.42
C TYR A 65 -20.19 1.98 -5.84
N ALA A 66 -20.88 2.77 -5.02
CA ALA A 66 -22.16 3.37 -5.41
C ALA A 66 -22.06 4.33 -6.62
N MET A 67 -20.88 4.92 -6.86
CA MET A 67 -20.59 5.75 -8.03
C MET A 67 -20.05 4.96 -9.24
N HIS A 68 -19.41 3.82 -8.98
CA HIS A 68 -18.82 2.93 -9.98
C HIS A 68 -19.25 1.47 -9.72
N PRO A 69 -20.50 1.07 -10.06
CA PRO A 69 -20.99 -0.29 -9.78
C PRO A 69 -20.26 -1.40 -10.56
N ASP A 70 -19.54 -1.02 -11.62
CA ASP A 70 -18.65 -1.86 -12.43
C ASP A 70 -17.20 -1.93 -11.91
N ALA A 71 -16.92 -1.27 -10.79
CA ALA A 71 -15.63 -1.36 -10.11
C ALA A 71 -15.40 -2.74 -9.49
N ILE A 72 -14.14 -3.18 -9.53
CA ILE A 72 -13.73 -4.45 -8.94
C ILE A 72 -13.61 -4.23 -7.42
N TYR A 73 -14.57 -4.77 -6.67
CA TYR A 73 -14.65 -4.60 -5.23
C TYR A 73 -13.98 -5.77 -4.50
N VAL A 74 -12.81 -5.53 -3.92
CA VAL A 74 -12.01 -6.50 -3.17
C VAL A 74 -12.21 -6.28 -1.69
N ASN A 75 -12.58 -7.34 -0.96
CA ASN A 75 -12.66 -7.33 0.50
C ASN A 75 -12.45 -8.73 1.07
N LYS A 76 -12.59 -8.87 2.39
CA LYS A 76 -12.46 -10.13 3.15
C LYS A 76 -13.29 -11.31 2.60
N HIS A 77 -14.41 -11.05 1.93
CA HIS A 77 -15.31 -12.07 1.37
C HIS A 77 -15.17 -12.23 -0.15
N ASN A 78 -14.56 -11.27 -0.84
CA ASN A 78 -14.23 -11.32 -2.26
C ASN A 78 -12.73 -11.06 -2.48
N PRO A 79 -11.86 -12.01 -2.10
CA PRO A 79 -10.41 -11.85 -2.19
C PRO A 79 -9.89 -11.96 -3.62
N VAL A 80 -8.83 -11.19 -3.92
CA VAL A 80 -7.97 -11.41 -5.10
C VAL A 80 -6.61 -11.90 -4.61
N SER A 81 -5.99 -12.86 -5.31
CA SER A 81 -4.61 -13.22 -5.00
C SER A 81 -3.65 -12.12 -5.43
N LEU A 82 -2.88 -11.67 -4.44
CA LEU A 82 -1.80 -10.71 -4.49
C LEU A 82 -0.46 -11.40 -4.25
N ASN A 83 -0.28 -12.71 -4.53
CA ASN A 83 0.92 -13.43 -4.07
C ASN A 83 2.26 -12.78 -4.55
N PRO A 84 3.09 -12.22 -3.64
CA PRO A 84 4.31 -11.48 -3.97
C PRO A 84 5.41 -12.33 -4.60
N LEU A 85 5.33 -13.66 -4.52
CA LEU A 85 6.35 -14.57 -5.05
C LEU A 85 6.05 -15.09 -6.47
N THR A 86 4.97 -14.60 -7.11
CA THR A 86 4.54 -15.00 -8.47
C THR A 86 4.43 -13.82 -9.45
N ARG A 87 5.26 -12.78 -9.23
CA ARG A 87 5.29 -11.54 -10.03
C ARG A 87 6.05 -11.77 -11.34
N GLU A 88 5.37 -11.84 -12.49
CA GLU A 88 5.99 -12.23 -13.77
C GLU A 88 7.14 -11.30 -14.23
N HIS A 89 7.03 -9.99 -13.98
CA HIS A 89 8.00 -9.00 -14.45
C HIS A 89 9.20 -8.77 -13.51
N LEU A 90 9.27 -9.49 -12.38
CA LEU A 90 10.29 -9.28 -11.36
C LEU A 90 11.31 -10.42 -11.31
N SER A 91 12.57 -10.09 -11.05
CA SER A 91 13.51 -11.11 -10.58
C SER A 91 13.14 -11.57 -9.17
N LYS A 92 13.56 -12.79 -8.82
CA LYS A 92 13.44 -13.32 -7.45
C LYS A 92 14.11 -12.44 -6.37
N SER A 93 15.05 -11.57 -6.76
CA SER A 93 15.66 -10.61 -5.83
C SER A 93 14.80 -9.37 -5.63
N GLU A 94 14.08 -8.92 -6.64
CA GLU A 94 13.11 -7.81 -6.53
C GLU A 94 11.89 -8.24 -5.71
N MET A 95 11.29 -9.41 -6.00
CA MET A 95 10.21 -9.99 -5.18
C MET A 95 10.58 -10.07 -3.69
N ALA A 96 11.82 -10.51 -3.40
CA ALA A 96 12.31 -10.59 -2.02
C ALA A 96 12.50 -9.21 -1.37
N ASN A 97 12.92 -8.19 -2.12
CA ASN A 97 13.07 -6.84 -1.60
C ASN A 97 11.72 -6.16 -1.38
N GLU A 98 10.77 -6.34 -2.31
CA GLU A 98 9.38 -5.90 -2.18
C GLU A 98 8.74 -6.52 -0.93
N LEU A 99 8.86 -7.84 -0.74
CA LEU A 99 8.36 -8.51 0.46
C LEU A 99 8.98 -7.98 1.77
N VAL A 100 10.29 -7.70 1.78
CA VAL A 100 10.97 -7.09 2.94
C VAL A 100 10.40 -5.69 3.24
N GLU A 101 10.11 -4.89 2.22
CA GLU A 101 9.54 -3.55 2.37
C GLU A 101 8.07 -3.59 2.87
N VAL A 102 7.24 -4.53 2.41
CA VAL A 102 5.89 -4.75 2.98
C VAL A 102 5.99 -5.19 4.45
N LEU A 103 6.80 -6.20 4.76
CA LEU A 103 6.92 -6.74 6.13
C LEU A 103 7.40 -5.67 7.12
N ASN A 104 8.32 -4.79 6.72
CA ASN A 104 8.73 -3.65 7.52
C ASN A 104 7.58 -2.65 7.73
N THR A 105 6.77 -2.41 6.71
CA THR A 105 5.63 -1.49 6.79
C THR A 105 4.54 -1.99 7.72
N ALA A 106 4.12 -3.25 7.57
CA ALA A 106 3.17 -3.89 8.49
C ALA A 106 3.69 -3.94 9.94
N SER A 107 4.99 -4.25 10.14
CA SER A 107 5.59 -4.32 11.48
C SER A 107 5.61 -2.98 12.22
N ARG A 108 5.84 -1.85 11.51
CA ARG A 108 5.87 -0.51 12.12
C ARG A 108 4.51 -0.05 12.63
N VAL A 109 3.42 -0.44 11.95
CA VAL A 109 2.05 -0.08 12.33
C VAL A 109 1.68 -0.73 13.66
N THR A 110 1.91 -2.04 13.80
CA THR A 110 1.44 -2.79 14.97
C THR A 110 2.36 -2.74 16.19
N SER A 111 3.60 -2.28 16.05
CA SER A 111 4.52 -2.10 17.18
C SER A 111 5.68 -1.18 16.81
N LYS A 112 5.74 -0.01 17.47
CA LYS A 112 6.85 0.94 17.29
C LYS A 112 8.21 0.40 17.72
N ASP A 113 8.21 -0.64 18.57
CA ASP A 113 9.41 -1.32 19.08
C ASP A 113 9.72 -2.67 18.39
N GLN A 114 8.94 -3.09 17.38
CA GLN A 114 9.31 -4.27 16.58
C GLN A 114 10.57 -3.97 15.76
N VAL A 115 11.59 -4.81 15.91
CA VAL A 115 12.86 -4.68 15.18
C VAL A 115 12.59 -4.84 13.68
N GLU A 116 12.89 -3.84 12.86
CA GLU A 116 12.78 -3.94 11.40
C GLU A 116 13.56 -5.17 10.87
N VAL A 117 13.12 -5.72 9.74
CA VAL A 117 13.77 -6.83 9.04
C VAL A 117 15.23 -6.46 8.78
N SER A 118 16.12 -7.04 9.57
CA SER A 118 17.55 -6.70 9.55
C SER A 118 18.21 -7.11 8.24
N VAL A 119 19.41 -6.59 7.96
CA VAL A 119 20.22 -6.97 6.78
C VAL A 119 20.41 -8.50 6.70
N LEU A 120 20.54 -9.18 7.85
CA LEU A 120 20.62 -10.64 7.90
C LEU A 120 19.28 -11.29 7.52
N MET A 121 18.15 -10.79 8.05
CA MET A 121 16.83 -11.32 7.70
C MET A 121 16.50 -11.11 6.22
N ALA A 122 16.77 -9.93 5.66
CA ALA A 122 16.59 -9.64 4.24
C ALA A 122 17.47 -10.56 3.36
N LYS A 123 18.70 -10.87 3.79
CA LYS A 123 19.56 -11.86 3.14
C LYS A 123 18.96 -13.27 3.17
N ILE A 124 18.37 -13.67 4.30
CA ILE A 124 17.70 -14.98 4.46
C ILE A 124 16.49 -15.08 3.52
N ILE A 125 15.59 -14.09 3.55
CA ILE A 125 14.42 -14.00 2.66
C ILE A 125 14.86 -14.08 1.19
N ARG A 126 15.86 -13.29 0.78
CA ARG A 126 16.36 -13.31 -0.61
C ARG A 126 16.90 -14.68 -1.03
N ASN A 127 17.64 -15.39 -0.17
CA ASN A 127 18.12 -16.73 -0.50
C ASN A 127 17.01 -17.80 -0.50
N ALA A 128 15.90 -17.57 0.21
CA ALA A 128 14.75 -18.46 0.24
C ALA A 128 13.89 -18.25 -1.02
N VAL A 129 13.55 -17.01 -1.36
CA VAL A 129 12.84 -16.70 -2.62
C VAL A 129 13.67 -17.15 -3.84
N ARG A 130 15.01 -17.00 -3.81
CA ARG A 130 15.92 -17.44 -4.90
C ARG A 130 15.69 -18.89 -5.33
N ILE A 131 15.46 -19.82 -4.40
CA ILE A 131 15.32 -21.24 -4.73
C ILE A 131 13.97 -21.59 -5.39
N GLY A 132 13.04 -20.63 -5.52
CA GLY A 132 11.75 -20.83 -6.22
C GLY A 132 10.62 -21.31 -5.31
N ILE A 133 10.56 -20.79 -4.09
CA ILE A 133 9.39 -20.93 -3.22
C ILE A 133 8.19 -20.23 -3.86
N LYS A 134 7.00 -20.84 -3.79
CA LYS A 134 5.81 -20.43 -4.55
C LYS A 134 4.99 -19.32 -3.91
N ASP A 135 4.86 -19.33 -2.58
CA ASP A 135 3.99 -18.45 -1.81
C ASP A 135 4.53 -18.25 -0.40
N LEU A 136 3.86 -17.41 0.39
CA LEU A 136 4.29 -17.09 1.75
C LEU A 136 4.16 -18.27 2.74
N GLY A 137 3.24 -19.21 2.48
CA GLY A 137 3.08 -20.44 3.28
C GLY A 137 4.31 -21.33 3.14
N GLY A 138 4.67 -21.67 1.91
CA GLY A 138 5.90 -22.40 1.61
C GLY A 138 7.17 -21.66 2.05
N LEU A 139 7.15 -20.32 2.12
CA LEU A 139 8.27 -19.53 2.65
C LEU A 139 8.39 -19.70 4.17
N SER A 140 7.26 -19.63 4.89
CA SER A 140 7.20 -19.85 6.34
C SER A 140 7.71 -21.25 6.70
N GLU A 141 7.11 -22.29 6.11
CA GLU A 141 7.49 -23.69 6.33
C GLU A 141 8.98 -23.96 6.03
N PHE A 142 9.50 -23.41 4.93
CA PHE A 142 10.89 -23.62 4.53
C PHE A 142 11.89 -22.97 5.50
N LEU A 143 11.54 -21.83 6.10
CA LEU A 143 12.35 -21.15 7.10
C LEU A 143 12.28 -21.83 8.47
N GLU A 144 11.16 -22.47 8.79
CA GLU A 144 11.01 -23.29 9.99
C GLU A 144 11.76 -24.63 9.86
N TYR A 145 11.37 -25.47 8.91
CA TYR A 145 11.72 -26.89 8.87
C TYR A 145 13.01 -27.20 8.07
N GLU A 146 14.01 -27.74 8.77
CA GLU A 146 15.30 -28.20 8.21
C GLU A 146 15.11 -29.34 7.20
N GLU A 147 14.07 -30.14 7.38
CA GLU A 147 13.64 -31.26 6.54
C GLU A 147 13.27 -30.80 5.13
N LEU A 148 12.77 -29.57 4.97
CA LEU A 148 12.50 -28.97 3.67
C LEU A 148 13.78 -28.42 3.05
N ARG A 149 14.63 -27.75 3.84
CA ARG A 149 15.91 -27.20 3.38
C ARG A 149 16.88 -28.28 2.88
N LYS A 150 16.93 -29.44 3.54
CA LYS A 150 17.71 -30.61 3.12
C LYS A 150 17.35 -31.16 1.73
N LYS A 151 16.12 -30.92 1.24
CA LYS A 151 15.67 -31.35 -0.10
C LYS A 151 16.24 -30.48 -1.21
N VAL A 152 16.84 -29.33 -0.90
CA VAL A 152 17.32 -28.34 -1.88
C VAL A 152 18.83 -28.44 -2.07
N ASN A 153 19.26 -28.56 -3.33
CA ASN A 153 20.68 -28.62 -3.67
C ASN A 153 21.31 -27.20 -3.79
N ASP A 154 21.34 -26.46 -2.70
CA ASP A 154 21.89 -25.09 -2.65
C ASP A 154 23.03 -24.97 -1.63
N LYS A 155 24.15 -24.34 -2.03
CA LYS A 155 25.34 -24.18 -1.16
C LYS A 155 25.07 -23.32 0.07
N TYR A 156 24.25 -22.27 -0.04
CA TYR A 156 23.89 -21.42 1.09
C TYR A 156 23.09 -22.22 2.12
N TRP A 157 22.05 -22.94 1.68
CA TRP A 157 21.18 -23.71 2.58
C TRP A 157 21.90 -24.92 3.21
N LYS A 158 22.83 -25.57 2.48
CA LYS A 158 23.71 -26.60 3.06
C LYS A 158 24.60 -26.06 4.18
N ALA A 159 25.18 -24.86 4.02
CA ALA A 159 25.97 -24.21 5.06
C ALA A 159 25.10 -23.65 6.21
N PHE A 160 23.89 -23.20 5.91
CA PHE A 160 22.94 -22.65 6.88
C PHE A 160 22.58 -23.67 7.99
N ASP A 161 22.40 -24.94 7.60
CA ASP A 161 22.10 -26.04 8.54
C ASP A 161 23.35 -26.86 8.94
N GLU A 162 24.56 -26.38 8.65
CA GLU A 162 25.84 -27.04 8.98
C GLU A 162 26.03 -27.20 10.50
N LYS A 163 26.54 -28.37 10.91
CA LYS A 163 26.84 -28.71 12.30
C LYS A 163 28.33 -28.94 12.51
N ASP A 164 28.83 -28.49 13.66
CA ASP A 164 30.19 -28.79 14.12
C ASP A 164 30.35 -30.27 14.54
N SER A 165 31.59 -30.67 14.89
CA SER A 165 31.91 -32.02 15.33
C SER A 165 31.23 -32.45 16.65
N LYS A 166 30.57 -31.52 17.36
CA LYS A 166 29.78 -31.75 18.57
C LYS A 166 28.27 -31.75 18.29
N GLY A 167 27.86 -31.62 17.02
CA GLY A 167 26.46 -31.62 16.59
C GLY A 167 25.75 -30.27 16.71
N TRP A 168 26.45 -29.19 17.07
CA TRP A 168 25.85 -27.86 17.17
C TRP A 168 25.81 -27.16 15.83
N TYR A 169 24.71 -26.46 15.52
CA TYR A 169 24.66 -25.58 14.36
C TYR A 169 25.76 -24.52 14.43
N VAL A 170 26.47 -24.34 13.32
CA VAL A 170 27.49 -23.29 13.14
C VAL A 170 26.80 -21.93 13.00
N ASN A 171 25.79 -21.84 12.13
CA ASN A 171 25.09 -20.61 11.76
C ASN A 171 23.89 -20.29 12.68
N ARG A 172 24.06 -20.39 14.01
CA ARG A 172 22.95 -20.25 15.00
C ARG A 172 22.14 -18.97 14.85
N GLU A 173 22.81 -17.82 14.72
CA GLU A 173 22.15 -16.52 14.56
C GLU A 173 21.28 -16.43 13.30
N GLN A 174 21.73 -17.07 12.21
CA GLN A 174 20.96 -17.11 10.96
C GLN A 174 19.70 -17.97 11.13
N ARG A 175 19.80 -19.11 11.82
CA ARG A 175 18.65 -19.97 12.14
C ARG A 175 17.63 -19.29 13.04
N GLU A 176 18.07 -18.62 14.12
CA GLU A 176 17.15 -17.87 14.98
C GLU A 176 16.56 -16.65 14.25
N SER A 177 17.26 -16.08 13.27
CA SER A 177 16.69 -15.05 12.39
C SER A 177 15.66 -15.60 11.40
N ALA A 178 15.85 -16.83 10.87
CA ALA A 178 14.85 -17.49 10.03
C ALA A 178 13.57 -17.82 10.79
N LYS A 179 13.67 -18.34 12.03
CA LYS A 179 12.50 -18.53 12.91
C LYS A 179 11.73 -17.23 13.18
N ARG A 180 12.44 -16.10 13.40
CA ARG A 180 11.81 -14.78 13.55
C ARG A 180 11.10 -14.30 12.28
N ILE A 181 11.55 -14.70 11.10
CA ILE A 181 10.84 -14.44 9.84
C ILE A 181 9.63 -15.36 9.72
N SER A 182 9.81 -16.67 9.97
CA SER A 182 8.73 -17.68 10.02
C SER A 182 7.58 -17.21 10.92
N ALA A 183 7.86 -16.82 12.17
CA ALA A 183 6.87 -16.29 13.11
C ALA A 183 6.20 -14.96 12.70
N ARG A 184 6.75 -14.21 11.74
CA ARG A 184 6.08 -13.03 11.13
C ARG A 184 5.23 -13.43 9.94
N LEU A 185 5.65 -14.45 9.19
CA LEU A 185 4.87 -15.00 8.09
C LEU A 185 3.68 -15.82 8.62
N SER A 186 3.80 -16.49 9.77
CA SER A 186 2.71 -17.23 10.42
C SER A 186 1.54 -16.33 10.80
N MET A 187 1.79 -15.08 11.20
CA MET A 187 0.75 -14.04 11.38
C MET A 187 -0.08 -13.77 10.11
N LEU A 188 0.42 -14.14 8.93
CA LEU A 188 -0.31 -14.10 7.67
C LEU A 188 -0.86 -15.49 7.31
N VAL A 189 -0.02 -16.53 7.33
CA VAL A 189 -0.36 -17.83 6.72
C VAL A 189 -1.23 -18.72 7.61
N ASP A 190 -1.39 -18.37 8.89
CA ASP A 190 -2.29 -19.08 9.82
C ASP A 190 -3.70 -18.45 9.87
N ASP A 191 -3.91 -17.27 9.25
CA ASP A 191 -5.22 -16.59 9.19
C ASP A 191 -5.98 -16.98 7.91
N GLU A 192 -7.16 -17.59 8.09
CA GLU A 192 -8.01 -18.11 7.00
C GLU A 192 -8.55 -17.03 6.05
N HIS A 193 -8.53 -15.76 6.46
CA HIS A 193 -9.09 -14.65 5.71
C HIS A 193 -8.08 -13.97 4.80
N ILE A 194 -6.80 -13.89 5.20
CA ILE A 194 -5.72 -13.38 4.34
C ILE A 194 -5.10 -14.46 3.46
N LEU A 195 -5.18 -15.74 3.84
CA LEU A 195 -4.67 -16.88 3.05
C LEU A 195 -5.05 -16.81 1.54
N PRO A 196 -6.31 -16.53 1.15
CA PRO A 196 -6.71 -16.35 -0.25
C PRO A 196 -6.00 -15.21 -1.01
N PHE A 197 -5.46 -14.21 -0.31
CA PHE A 197 -4.72 -13.09 -0.89
C PHE A 197 -3.24 -13.39 -1.13
N ILE A 198 -2.66 -14.37 -0.44
CA ILE A 198 -1.19 -14.59 -0.43
C ILE A 198 -0.74 -15.91 -1.05
N GLN A 199 -1.69 -16.71 -1.55
CA GLN A 199 -1.47 -18.02 -2.17
C GLN A 199 -1.81 -18.05 -3.67
N GLY A 200 -1.31 -19.06 -4.39
CA GLY A 200 -1.60 -19.25 -5.81
C GLY A 200 -0.84 -18.29 -6.72
N ASN A 201 -1.40 -17.95 -7.88
CA ASN A 201 -0.80 -16.98 -8.80
C ASN A 201 -1.31 -15.56 -8.47
N ASN A 202 -0.44 -14.56 -8.60
CA ASN A 202 -0.86 -13.15 -8.56
C ASN A 202 -1.83 -12.83 -9.69
N PHE A 203 -3.01 -12.31 -9.36
CA PHE A 203 -4.01 -11.85 -10.33
C PHE A 203 -4.15 -10.31 -10.38
N PHE A 204 -3.46 -9.59 -9.49
CA PHE A 204 -3.47 -8.12 -9.50
C PHE A 204 -2.36 -7.56 -10.41
N ALA A 205 -2.75 -7.28 -11.64
CA ALA A 205 -1.91 -6.75 -12.73
C ALA A 205 -2.24 -5.26 -12.97
N VAL A 206 -1.41 -4.36 -12.45
CA VAL A 206 -1.68 -2.90 -12.46
C VAL A 206 -1.68 -2.37 -13.89
N GLU A 207 -0.80 -2.87 -14.75
CA GLU A 207 -0.68 -2.52 -16.16
C GLU A 207 -1.95 -2.81 -16.96
N GLN A 208 -2.61 -3.95 -16.73
CA GLN A 208 -3.87 -4.30 -17.39
C GLN A 208 -5.03 -3.42 -16.88
N LEU A 209 -5.04 -3.09 -15.59
CA LEU A 209 -6.01 -2.15 -15.00
C LEU A 209 -5.86 -0.74 -15.57
N VAL A 210 -4.63 -0.26 -15.74
CA VAL A 210 -4.32 1.02 -16.39
C VAL A 210 -4.76 1.02 -17.85
N GLU A 211 -4.42 -0.02 -18.60
CA GLU A 211 -4.76 -0.12 -20.02
C GLU A 211 -6.28 -0.16 -20.25
N LYS A 212 -7.01 -0.85 -19.37
CA LYS A 212 -8.48 -0.97 -19.39
C LYS A 212 -9.21 0.18 -18.67
N GLY A 213 -8.50 1.11 -18.05
CA GLY A 213 -9.09 2.24 -17.31
C GLY A 213 -9.94 1.83 -16.09
N LYS A 214 -9.64 0.67 -15.49
CA LYS A 214 -10.48 0.03 -14.45
C LYS A 214 -10.43 0.76 -13.10
N VAL A 215 -11.53 0.67 -12.36
CA VAL A 215 -11.62 1.08 -10.95
C VAL A 215 -11.52 -0.18 -10.09
N VAL A 216 -10.61 -0.18 -9.12
CA VAL A 216 -10.43 -1.24 -8.11
C VAL A 216 -10.51 -0.63 -6.73
N ILE A 217 -11.34 -1.23 -5.87
CA ILE A 217 -11.61 -0.77 -4.51
C ILE A 217 -11.17 -1.86 -3.55
N PHE A 218 -10.30 -1.53 -2.61
CA PHE A 218 -9.89 -2.42 -1.52
C PHE A 218 -10.50 -1.93 -0.21
N ASP A 219 -11.49 -2.68 0.28
CA ASP A 219 -12.15 -2.50 1.58
C ASP A 219 -11.52 -3.45 2.60
N PHE A 220 -10.79 -2.89 3.57
CA PHE A 220 -10.10 -3.67 4.61
C PHE A 220 -10.92 -3.87 5.90
N ARG A 221 -12.22 -3.57 5.90
CA ARG A 221 -13.07 -3.84 7.07
C ARG A 221 -13.01 -5.30 7.50
N GLY A 222 -12.78 -5.51 8.80
CA GLY A 222 -12.74 -6.84 9.42
C GLY A 222 -11.41 -7.58 9.28
N PHE A 223 -10.38 -6.94 8.71
CA PHE A 223 -8.98 -7.28 8.98
C PHE A 223 -8.50 -6.56 10.24
N ASP A 224 -7.42 -7.03 10.84
CA ASP A 224 -6.72 -6.28 11.90
C ASP A 224 -5.70 -5.29 11.30
N ASP A 225 -5.06 -4.49 12.16
CA ASP A 225 -4.08 -3.47 11.77
C ASP A 225 -2.87 -4.05 11.02
N PHE A 226 -2.43 -5.28 11.35
CA PHE A 226 -1.28 -5.93 10.71
C PHE A 226 -1.64 -6.39 9.30
N LEU A 227 -2.77 -7.09 9.16
CA LEU A 227 -3.27 -7.61 7.90
C LEU A 227 -3.65 -6.46 6.96
N THR A 228 -4.26 -5.39 7.49
CA THR A 228 -4.57 -4.15 6.77
C THR A 228 -3.29 -3.51 6.23
N ALA A 229 -2.32 -3.20 7.11
CA ALA A 229 -1.05 -2.59 6.72
C ALA A 229 -0.24 -3.47 5.75
N PHE A 230 -0.29 -4.80 5.91
CA PHE A 230 0.35 -5.74 4.99
C PHE A 230 -0.29 -5.70 3.60
N LEU A 231 -1.61 -5.86 3.49
CA LEU A 231 -2.32 -5.91 2.21
C LEU A 231 -2.25 -4.56 1.48
N GLY A 232 -2.56 -3.46 2.16
CA GLY A 232 -2.48 -2.12 1.56
C GLY A 232 -1.04 -1.69 1.25
N GLY A 233 -0.06 -2.09 2.07
CA GLY A 233 1.36 -1.91 1.77
C GLY A 233 1.80 -2.70 0.53
N LEU A 234 1.34 -3.95 0.38
CA LEU A 234 1.60 -4.81 -0.78
C LEU A 234 1.01 -4.21 -2.07
N ILE A 235 -0.24 -3.73 -2.02
CA ILE A 235 -0.89 -3.03 -3.15
C ILE A 235 -0.14 -1.74 -3.50
N SER A 236 0.30 -0.97 -2.48
CA SER A 236 1.12 0.23 -2.67
C SER A 236 2.44 -0.10 -3.36
N ILE A 237 3.09 -1.20 -2.98
CA ILE A 237 4.29 -1.68 -3.67
C ILE A 237 3.97 -2.10 -5.11
N TYR A 238 2.83 -2.69 -5.42
CA TYR A 238 2.52 -3.07 -6.80
C TYR A 238 2.34 -1.85 -7.72
N VAL A 239 1.77 -0.76 -7.21
CA VAL A 239 1.71 0.52 -7.93
C VAL A 239 3.12 1.11 -8.14
N LYS A 240 3.98 1.06 -7.11
CA LYS A 240 5.40 1.44 -7.19
C LYS A 240 6.19 0.56 -8.18
N SER A 241 5.89 -0.73 -8.22
CA SER A 241 6.53 -1.75 -9.08
C SER A 241 6.11 -1.55 -10.54
N TYR A 242 4.83 -1.24 -10.80
CA TYR A 242 4.35 -0.81 -12.12
C TYR A 242 5.13 0.42 -12.63
N TYR A 243 5.31 1.45 -11.79
CA TYR A 243 6.15 2.62 -12.10
C TYR A 243 7.60 2.23 -12.44
N LEU A 244 8.22 1.32 -11.69
CA LEU A 244 9.62 0.94 -11.87
C LEU A 244 9.90 0.09 -13.11
N HIS A 245 8.94 -0.76 -13.51
CA HIS A 245 9.20 -1.86 -14.44
C HIS A 245 8.36 -1.83 -15.73
N VAL A 246 7.21 -1.15 -15.75
CA VAL A 246 6.24 -1.24 -16.85
C VAL A 246 5.78 0.12 -17.38
N ALA A 247 5.61 1.11 -16.51
CA ALA A 247 5.05 2.40 -16.89
C ALA A 247 5.96 3.19 -17.86
N THR A 248 5.33 3.89 -18.79
CA THR A 248 5.97 4.77 -19.79
C THR A 248 5.36 6.17 -19.74
N GLN A 249 5.96 7.16 -20.41
CA GLN A 249 5.39 8.51 -20.52
C GLN A 249 4.07 8.54 -21.31
N GLU A 250 3.82 7.51 -22.13
CA GLU A 250 2.62 7.32 -22.94
C GLU A 250 1.53 6.50 -22.21
N SER A 251 1.82 5.99 -21.00
CA SER A 251 0.87 5.19 -20.23
C SER A 251 -0.38 5.99 -19.87
N LYS A 252 -1.53 5.32 -19.91
CA LYS A 252 -2.82 5.92 -19.53
C LYS A 252 -2.83 6.38 -18.06
N PRO A 253 -3.67 7.35 -17.68
CA PRO A 253 -3.74 7.84 -16.32
C PRO A 253 -4.05 6.75 -15.28
N LEU A 254 -3.27 6.74 -14.20
CA LEU A 254 -3.51 5.98 -12.98
C LEU A 254 -3.65 6.93 -11.80
N PHE A 255 -4.73 6.81 -11.04
CA PHE A 255 -4.92 7.55 -9.79
C PHE A 255 -5.00 6.59 -8.60
N PHE A 256 -4.03 6.69 -7.72
CA PHE A 256 -3.96 5.90 -6.50
C PHE A 256 -4.48 6.72 -5.32
N PHE A 257 -5.65 6.33 -4.80
CA PHE A 257 -6.30 6.95 -3.66
C PHE A 257 -6.03 6.12 -2.41
N VAL A 258 -5.54 6.77 -1.37
CA VAL A 258 -5.05 6.13 -0.15
C VAL A 258 -5.66 6.86 1.05
N ASP A 259 -6.69 6.29 1.67
CA ASP A 259 -7.09 6.75 3.01
C ASP A 259 -6.09 6.22 4.05
N GLU A 260 -5.82 7.01 5.10
CA GLU A 260 -4.85 6.71 6.17
C GLU A 260 -3.47 6.22 5.66
N VAL A 261 -2.78 7.10 4.90
CA VAL A 261 -1.52 6.80 4.20
C VAL A 261 -0.40 6.24 5.07
N ASP A 262 -0.40 6.56 6.37
CA ASP A 262 0.56 6.09 7.35
C ASP A 262 0.45 4.60 7.69
N LEU A 263 -0.66 3.93 7.34
CA LEU A 263 -0.79 2.47 7.41
C LEU A 263 -0.03 1.75 6.27
N PHE A 264 0.15 2.42 5.12
CA PHE A 264 0.51 1.75 3.86
C PHE A 264 1.83 2.22 3.26
N PHE A 265 2.28 3.44 3.58
CA PHE A 265 3.47 4.05 2.98
C PHE A 265 4.67 4.07 3.93
N SER A 266 5.85 4.24 3.33
CA SER A 266 7.10 4.54 4.03
C SER A 266 7.84 5.64 3.27
N SER A 267 8.88 6.23 3.87
CA SER A 267 9.76 7.19 3.18
C SER A 267 10.45 6.63 1.93
N LEU A 268 10.48 5.31 1.74
CA LEU A 268 10.97 4.65 0.52
C LEU A 268 10.08 4.92 -0.71
N PHE A 269 8.87 5.45 -0.54
CA PHE A 269 8.01 5.95 -1.62
C PHE A 269 8.43 7.33 -2.14
N SER A 270 9.39 8.02 -1.50
CA SER A 270 9.77 9.40 -1.86
C SER A 270 10.25 9.52 -3.30
N ARG A 271 11.10 8.58 -3.76
CA ARG A 271 11.55 8.56 -5.15
C ARG A 271 10.41 8.24 -6.12
N PHE A 272 9.47 7.37 -5.74
CA PHE A 272 8.30 7.08 -6.55
C PHE A 272 7.46 8.35 -6.74
N LEU A 273 7.09 9.06 -5.67
CA LEU A 273 6.33 10.31 -5.78
C LEU A 273 7.08 11.41 -6.54
N ALA A 274 8.40 11.51 -6.40
CA ALA A 274 9.20 12.49 -7.16
C ALA A 274 9.18 12.26 -8.69
N GLU A 275 8.94 11.03 -9.14
CA GLU A 275 9.07 10.64 -10.55
C GLU A 275 7.74 10.19 -11.20
N ALA A 276 6.77 9.69 -10.44
CA ALA A 276 5.49 9.11 -10.86
C ALA A 276 4.70 10.00 -11.83
N ARG A 277 4.73 11.32 -11.62
CA ARG A 277 4.12 12.30 -12.51
C ARG A 277 4.52 12.15 -13.98
N LYS A 278 5.77 11.77 -14.26
CA LYS A 278 6.28 11.61 -15.64
C LYS A 278 5.58 10.46 -16.39
N TYR A 279 4.90 9.57 -15.66
CA TYR A 279 4.27 8.34 -16.11
C TYR A 279 2.74 8.39 -15.98
N ASN A 280 2.18 9.60 -15.83
CA ASN A 280 0.74 9.85 -15.64
C ASN A 280 0.13 9.14 -14.40
N ILE A 281 0.94 8.94 -13.35
CA ILE A 281 0.49 8.38 -12.07
C ILE A 281 0.27 9.53 -11.07
N GLY A 282 -0.97 9.76 -10.66
CA GLY A 282 -1.35 10.63 -9.55
C GLY A 282 -1.54 9.84 -8.25
N VAL A 283 -1.21 10.44 -7.12
CA VAL A 283 -1.41 9.82 -5.78
C VAL A 283 -2.13 10.82 -4.90
N ILE A 284 -3.27 10.42 -4.36
CA ILE A 284 -4.13 11.22 -3.50
C ILE A 284 -4.17 10.51 -2.15
N MET A 285 -3.62 11.14 -1.13
CA MET A 285 -3.38 10.53 0.17
C MET A 285 -4.05 11.33 1.29
N SER A 286 -4.57 10.62 2.28
CA SER A 286 -5.27 11.18 3.43
C SER A 286 -4.58 10.77 4.73
N MET A 287 -4.57 11.66 5.73
CA MET A 287 -4.00 11.39 7.06
C MET A 287 -4.72 12.20 8.14
N HIS A 288 -4.62 11.75 9.40
CA HIS A 288 -5.25 12.45 10.53
C HIS A 288 -4.49 13.70 10.96
N SER A 289 -3.16 13.62 11.07
CA SER A 289 -2.29 14.75 11.43
C SER A 289 -0.84 14.43 11.12
N TYR A 290 -0.06 15.43 10.68
CA TYR A 290 1.41 15.33 10.62
C TYR A 290 2.05 14.96 11.97
N SER A 291 1.40 15.27 13.11
CA SER A 291 1.91 14.91 14.44
C SER A 291 1.77 13.43 14.80
N GLN A 292 1.04 12.64 14.01
CA GLN A 292 0.80 11.22 14.27
C GLN A 292 1.69 10.31 13.41
N ILE A 293 2.27 10.84 12.34
CA ILE A 293 3.07 10.08 11.37
C ILE A 293 4.59 10.19 11.64
N PRO A 294 5.41 9.24 11.13
CA PRO A 294 6.87 9.35 11.19
C PRO A 294 7.42 10.60 10.48
N LYS A 295 8.49 11.20 11.02
CA LYS A 295 9.08 12.47 10.53
C LYS A 295 9.65 12.38 9.12
N ASP A 296 10.11 11.21 8.71
CA ASP A 296 10.58 10.91 7.35
C ASP A 296 9.40 10.75 6.36
N LEU A 297 8.27 10.20 6.80
CA LEU A 297 7.03 10.16 6.02
C LEU A 297 6.44 11.57 5.83
N GLU A 298 6.40 12.38 6.89
CA GLU A 298 6.06 13.81 6.83
C GLU A 298 6.94 14.56 5.83
N SER A 299 8.27 14.43 5.95
CA SER A 299 9.23 15.07 5.03
C SER A 299 9.03 14.63 3.57
N MET A 300 8.70 13.36 3.33
CA MET A 300 8.37 12.85 2.00
C MET A 300 7.11 13.51 1.43
N ILE A 301 6.04 13.61 2.24
CA ILE A 301 4.77 14.21 1.85
C ILE A 301 4.95 15.70 1.57
N GLU A 302 5.69 16.41 2.42
CA GLU A 302 5.98 17.83 2.25
C GLU A 302 6.70 18.12 0.93
N ALA A 303 7.72 17.33 0.60
CA ALA A 303 8.55 17.51 -0.59
C ALA A 303 7.83 17.16 -1.90
N ASN A 304 7.00 16.11 -1.90
CA ASN A 304 6.45 15.54 -3.14
C ASN A 304 4.98 15.86 -3.42
N CYS A 305 4.16 16.18 -2.41
CA CYS A 305 2.76 16.57 -2.63
C CYS A 305 2.65 18.06 -2.94
N TYR A 306 2.38 18.37 -4.21
CA TYR A 306 2.21 19.74 -4.70
C TYR A 306 0.95 20.40 -4.14
N THR A 307 -0.14 19.65 -3.97
CA THR A 307 -1.36 20.18 -3.36
C THR A 307 -1.50 19.63 -1.95
N LYS A 308 -1.75 20.53 -0.99
CA LYS A 308 -1.97 20.18 0.41
C LYS A 308 -3.28 20.82 0.88
N ILE A 309 -4.22 19.98 1.28
CA ILE A 309 -5.54 20.36 1.76
C ILE A 309 -5.56 20.11 3.26
N ILE A 310 -5.82 21.15 4.04
CA ILE A 310 -5.96 21.05 5.49
C ILE A 310 -7.44 21.31 5.81
N LEU A 311 -8.09 20.29 6.36
CA LEU A 311 -9.45 20.34 6.88
C LEU A 311 -9.32 20.56 8.39
N GLN A 312 -10.04 21.55 8.93
CA GLN A 312 -10.01 21.94 10.33
C GLN A 312 -11.43 22.29 10.81
N ASP A 313 -11.66 22.19 12.12
CA ASP A 313 -12.95 22.50 12.73
C ASP A 313 -13.21 24.03 12.77
N LYS A 314 -14.49 24.42 12.79
CA LYS A 314 -15.07 25.70 12.33
C LYS A 314 -14.57 27.01 12.95
N HIS A 315 -13.59 26.98 13.87
CA HIS A 315 -13.25 28.14 14.70
C HIS A 315 -11.77 28.53 14.84
N LYS A 316 -10.79 27.71 14.41
CA LYS A 316 -9.35 28.11 14.38
C LYS A 316 -8.57 27.38 13.29
N ALA A 317 -7.71 28.10 12.57
CA ALA A 317 -6.84 27.54 11.54
C ALA A 317 -5.45 28.21 11.48
N GLU A 318 -4.37 27.41 11.56
CA GLU A 318 -2.97 27.81 11.35
C GLU A 318 -2.11 26.62 10.79
N VAL A 319 -1.08 26.90 9.95
CA VAL A 319 0.13 26.07 9.58
C VAL A 319 -0.06 24.81 8.65
N HIS A 320 0.80 24.44 7.65
CA HIS A 320 1.77 25.17 6.76
C HIS A 320 2.48 24.27 5.65
N ILE A 321 3.46 24.85 4.88
CA ILE A 321 4.63 24.35 4.06
C ILE A 321 4.48 23.54 2.73
N GLY A 322 5.15 24.06 1.67
CA GLY A 322 5.67 23.33 0.48
C GLY A 322 6.05 24.26 -0.70
N GLN A 323 7.33 24.44 -1.07
CA GLN A 323 7.69 25.44 -2.12
C GLN A 323 6.99 25.16 -3.47
N LYS A 324 6.29 26.17 -4.00
CA LYS A 324 5.38 26.08 -5.15
C LYS A 324 4.15 25.18 -4.92
N SER A 325 3.48 25.20 -3.77
CA SER A 325 2.16 24.56 -3.59
C SER A 325 1.00 25.57 -3.61
N HIS A 326 -0.14 25.21 -4.21
CA HIS A 326 -1.40 25.93 -4.01
C HIS A 326 -2.09 25.41 -2.74
N LEU A 327 -2.21 26.28 -1.73
CA LEU A 327 -3.03 26.02 -0.54
C LEU A 327 -4.48 26.35 -0.85
N VAL A 328 -5.39 25.47 -0.47
CA VAL A 328 -6.81 25.80 -0.52
C VAL A 328 -7.52 25.28 0.74
N LEU A 329 -8.15 26.21 1.46
CA LEU A 329 -8.87 25.95 2.70
C LEU A 329 -10.30 25.54 2.35
N CYS A 330 -10.76 24.41 2.91
CA CYS A 330 -12.13 23.92 2.72
C CYS A 330 -12.94 24.11 4.01
N ASP A 331 -14.18 24.56 3.90
CA ASP A 331 -15.20 24.20 4.90
C ASP A 331 -15.54 22.70 4.77
N PRO A 332 -15.93 22.01 5.86
CA PRO A 332 -16.37 20.62 5.78
C PRO A 332 -17.64 20.51 4.92
N PRO A 333 -17.68 19.60 3.93
CA PRO A 333 -18.86 19.38 3.10
C PRO A 333 -20.01 18.77 3.93
N PRO A 334 -21.28 18.95 3.51
CA PRO A 334 -22.42 18.38 4.21
C PRO A 334 -22.36 16.84 4.24
N GLU A 335 -22.89 16.24 5.30
CA GLU A 335 -22.97 14.79 5.46
C GLU A 335 -23.78 14.14 4.32
N ILE A 336 -23.17 13.20 3.62
CA ILE A 336 -23.86 12.36 2.62
C ILE A 336 -24.11 11.00 3.27
N THR A 337 -25.35 10.78 3.71
CA THR A 337 -25.81 9.46 4.21
C THR A 337 -26.26 8.59 3.04
N PRO A 338 -25.70 7.37 2.85
CA PRO A 338 -26.21 6.43 1.86
C PRO A 338 -27.64 6.01 2.20
N LYS A 339 -28.58 6.12 1.25
CA LYS A 339 -30.01 5.84 1.52
C LYS A 339 -30.39 4.36 1.54
N ASN A 340 -29.49 3.45 1.12
CA ASN A 340 -29.59 2.00 1.28
C ASN A 340 -28.18 1.38 1.15
N PRO A 341 -27.87 0.28 1.86
CA PRO A 341 -26.68 -0.51 1.56
C PRO A 341 -26.80 -1.16 0.17
N PRO A 342 -25.76 -1.14 -0.68
CA PRO A 342 -25.80 -1.78 -1.99
C PRO A 342 -25.83 -3.32 -1.86
N THR A 343 -26.63 -3.98 -2.68
CA THR A 343 -26.55 -5.44 -2.87
C THR A 343 -25.40 -5.77 -3.82
N PHE A 344 -24.31 -6.31 -3.28
CA PHE A 344 -23.11 -6.66 -4.02
C PHE A 344 -23.32 -7.89 -4.94
N SER A 345 -22.91 -7.79 -6.20
CA SER A 345 -22.80 -8.93 -7.11
C SER A 345 -21.33 -9.36 -7.25
N PHE A 346 -20.98 -10.48 -6.62
CA PHE A 346 -19.62 -11.00 -6.63
C PHE A 346 -19.40 -11.94 -7.84
N LEU A 347 -18.63 -11.49 -8.83
CA LEU A 347 -18.19 -12.34 -9.94
C LEU A 347 -16.67 -12.51 -9.90
N ARG A 348 -16.24 -13.78 -9.77
CA ARG A 348 -14.82 -14.17 -9.77
C ARG A 348 -14.17 -14.01 -11.15
N ASP A 349 -14.99 -14.02 -12.20
CA ASP A 349 -14.56 -14.06 -13.60
C ASP A 349 -13.92 -12.75 -14.08
N ASP A 350 -14.17 -11.63 -13.41
CA ASP A 350 -13.58 -10.33 -13.76
C ASP A 350 -12.05 -10.36 -13.71
N TRP A 351 -11.45 -11.07 -12.76
CA TRP A 351 -9.99 -11.24 -12.67
C TRP A 351 -9.41 -12.19 -13.72
N CYS A 352 -10.21 -13.11 -14.27
CA CYS A 352 -9.78 -14.00 -15.35
C CYS A 352 -9.87 -13.35 -16.74
N MET A 353 -10.50 -12.17 -16.86
CA MET A 353 -10.59 -11.38 -18.09
C MET A 353 -9.74 -10.09 -18.06
N ILE A 354 -8.88 -9.91 -17.06
CA ILE A 354 -7.95 -8.78 -16.93
C ILE A 354 -6.63 -9.07 -17.65
#